data_AF-A0AAV6V5Z2-F1
#
_entry.id   AF-A0AAV6V5Z2-F1
#
_cell.length_a   1.000
_cell.length_b   1.000
_cell.length_c   1.000
_cell.angle_alpha   90.00
_cell.angle_beta   90.00
_cell.angle_gamma   90.00
#
_symmetry.space_group_name_H-M   'P 1'
#
loop_
_entity.id
_entity.type
_entity.pdbx_description
1 polymer ?
#
loop_
_entity_poly.entity_id
_entity_poly.type
_entity_poly.pdbx_seq_one_letter_code
_entity_poly.pdbx_strand_id
1 'polypeptide(L)'
;MCLLIQHCVKILWLYEKQLRNLIFCSSCLNTLKDFFSALEIVRLLRNALSLPLLIALMISLLNLFISISTLLIESMDVATILALEMLVTSLNGSIILLTLTLQAAKIPDSLTKIKGTAGTLLVKHSKHNFQNRIAKETMYLLRRIEESELIHLSACGLIEFKKSFLLSAVGGLSTYGLLVLNFKRTDIKEP
;
A
#
# COMPACT_ATOMS: atom_id res chain seq x y z
N MET A 1 10.04 7.82 -1.06
CA MET A 1 8.70 7.37 -0.60
C MET A 1 8.69 5.93 -0.12
N CYS A 2 9.16 4.97 -0.92
CA CYS A 2 9.22 3.55 -0.51
C CYS A 2 9.96 3.33 0.82
N LEU A 3 11.12 3.97 1.04
CA LEU A 3 11.84 3.88 2.32
C LEU A 3 11.01 4.34 3.54
N LEU A 4 10.22 5.41 3.39
CA LEU A 4 9.33 5.91 4.45
C LEU A 4 8.21 4.92 4.75
N ILE A 5 7.57 4.39 3.70
CA ILE A 5 6.53 3.35 3.83
C ILE A 5 7.11 2.11 4.50
N GLN A 6 8.30 1.67 4.07
CA GLN A 6 8.99 0.51 4.65
C GLN A 6 9.37 0.74 6.12
N HIS A 7 9.80 1.96 6.47
CA HIS A 7 10.09 2.32 7.86
C HIS A 7 8.83 2.23 8.72
N CYS A 8 7.69 2.73 8.23
CA CYS A 8 6.41 2.62 8.93
C CYS A 8 5.94 1.17 9.07
N VAL A 9 6.06 0.36 8.02
CA VAL A 9 5.75 -1.08 8.08
C VAL A 9 6.61 -1.78 9.13
N LYS A 10 7.91 -1.44 9.22
CA LYS A 10 8.82 -1.99 10.23
C LYS A 10 8.43 -1.59 11.65
N ILE A 11 8.02 -0.34 11.86
CA ILE A 11 7.50 0.14 13.15
C ILE A 11 6.23 -0.64 13.53
N LEU A 12 5.26 -0.75 12.62
CA LEU A 12 4.03 -1.51 12.82
C LEU A 12 4.31 -2.98 13.18
N TRP A 13 5.26 -3.61 12.49
CA TRP A 13 5.65 -5.00 12.77
C TRP A 13 6.32 -5.15 14.15
N LEU A 14 7.16 -4.19 14.56
CA LEU A 14 7.75 -4.18 15.89
C LEU A 14 6.66 -4.09 16.98
N TYR A 15 5.65 -3.26 16.76
CA TYR A 15 4.50 -3.15 17.67
C TYR A 15 3.66 -4.43 17.69
N GLU A 16 3.43 -5.11 16.56
CA GLU A 16 2.76 -6.41 16.54
C GLU A 16 3.49 -7.42 17.45
N LYS A 17 4.83 -7.48 17.34
CA LYS A 17 5.66 -8.38 18.15
C LYS A 17 5.60 -8.03 19.64
N GLN A 18 5.64 -6.75 19.98
CA GLN A 18 5.51 -6.29 21.36
C GLN A 18 4.12 -6.58 21.92
N LEU A 19 3.06 -6.36 21.13
CA LEU A 19 1.67 -6.62 21.53
C LEU A 19 1.46 -8.11 21.84
N ARG A 20 2.02 -9.02 21.02
CA ARG A 20 1.91 -10.47 21.24
C ARG A 20 2.53 -10.93 22.57
N ASN A 21 3.55 -10.23 23.05
CA ASN A 21 4.26 -10.54 24.28
C ASN A 21 3.78 -9.72 25.49
N LEU A 22 2.62 -9.05 25.37
CA LEU A 22 2.14 -8.19 26.44
C LEU A 22 1.79 -8.94 27.72
N ILE A 23 2.37 -8.45 28.81
CA ILE A 23 2.03 -8.77 30.19
C ILE A 23 1.44 -7.50 30.81
N PHE A 24 0.31 -7.59 31.50
CA PHE A 24 -0.39 -6.44 32.10
C PHE A 24 0.49 -5.76 33.16
N CYS A 25 1.21 -4.71 32.77
CA CYS A 25 2.13 -3.95 33.61
C CYS A 25 2.03 -2.45 33.27
N SER A 26 2.50 -1.55 34.13
CA SER A 26 2.50 -0.10 33.87
C SER A 26 3.23 0.28 32.57
N SER A 27 4.30 -0.43 32.20
CA SER A 27 4.98 -0.23 30.92
C SER A 27 4.11 -0.56 29.69
N CYS A 28 3.13 -1.47 29.82
CA CYS A 28 2.20 -1.81 28.74
C CYS A 28 1.33 -0.61 28.35
N LEU A 29 0.88 0.18 29.33
CA LEU A 29 0.08 1.38 29.10
C LEU A 29 0.84 2.41 28.26
N ASN A 30 2.14 2.57 28.52
CA ASN A 30 2.99 3.46 27.73
C ASN A 30 3.16 2.93 26.31
N THR A 31 3.41 1.63 26.12
CA THR A 31 3.51 1.02 24.78
C THR A 31 2.23 1.18 23.95
N LEU A 32 1.06 1.06 24.59
CA LEU A 32 -0.24 1.27 23.93
C LEU A 32 -0.46 2.74 23.55
N LYS A 33 -0.08 3.70 24.41
CA LYS A 33 -0.13 5.12 24.08
C LYS A 33 0.82 5.45 22.93
N ASP A 34 2.03 4.91 22.96
CA ASP A 34 3.01 5.07 21.88
C ASP A 34 2.50 4.50 20.55
N PHE A 35 1.73 3.39 20.60
CA PHE A 35 1.06 2.86 19.41
C PHE A 35 0.04 3.85 18.83
N PHE A 36 -0.77 4.54 19.65
CA PHE A 36 -1.70 5.56 19.15
C PHE A 36 -0.95 6.75 18.54
N SER A 37 0.15 7.20 19.13
CA SER A 37 1.02 8.22 18.55
C SER A 37 1.61 7.76 17.21
N ALA A 38 2.07 6.52 17.12
CA ALA A 38 2.58 5.93 15.88
C ALA A 38 1.47 5.83 14.80
N LEU A 39 0.24 5.49 15.19
CA LEU A 39 -0.92 5.45 14.31
C LEU A 39 -1.25 6.84 13.76
N GLU A 40 -1.15 7.88 14.59
CA GLU A 40 -1.33 9.27 14.19
C GLU A 40 -0.25 9.72 13.20
N ILE A 41 1.01 9.36 13.44
CA ILE A 41 2.10 9.57 12.48
C ILE A 41 1.81 8.87 11.15
N VAL A 42 1.30 7.64 11.16
CA VAL A 42 0.90 6.92 9.94
C VAL A 42 -0.24 7.64 9.20
N ARG A 43 -1.21 8.23 9.92
CA ARG A 43 -2.27 9.06 9.30
C ARG A 43 -1.72 10.34 8.67
N LEU A 44 -0.86 11.06 9.38
CA LEU A 44 -0.20 12.24 8.86
C LEU A 44 0.65 11.90 7.63
N LEU A 45 1.37 10.79 7.69
CA LEU A 45 2.18 10.29 6.59
C LEU A 45 1.32 9.92 5.38
N ARG A 46 0.16 9.27 5.58
CA ARG A 46 -0.80 9.00 4.50
C ARG A 46 -1.22 10.31 3.82
N ASN A 47 -1.57 11.33 4.59
CA ASN A 47 -2.03 12.61 4.04
C ASN A 47 -0.90 13.33 3.29
N ALA A 48 0.30 13.37 3.88
CA ALA A 48 1.48 14.00 3.28
C ALA A 48 1.95 13.28 2.00
N LEU A 49 1.89 11.94 1.98
CA LEU A 49 2.27 11.15 0.81
C LEU A 49 1.17 11.12 -0.26
N SER A 50 -0.10 11.38 0.08
CA SER A 50 -1.24 11.19 -0.84
C SER A 50 -1.07 11.87 -2.21
N LEU A 51 -0.57 13.12 -2.21
CA LEU A 51 -0.33 13.90 -3.43
C LEU A 51 0.94 13.43 -4.17
N PRO A 52 2.11 13.30 -3.51
CA PRO A 52 3.30 12.75 -4.16
C PRO A 52 3.07 11.35 -4.77
N LEU A 53 2.28 10.50 -4.10
CA LEU A 53 1.93 9.16 -4.55
C LEU A 53 1.09 9.20 -5.83
N LEU A 54 0.14 10.15 -5.92
CA LEU A 54 -0.68 10.38 -7.12
C LEU A 54 0.21 10.80 -8.29
N ILE A 55 1.10 11.76 -8.08
CA ILE A 55 1.99 12.26 -9.14
C ILE A 55 2.89 11.14 -9.66
N ALA A 56 3.52 10.37 -8.77
CA ALA A 56 4.37 9.24 -9.15
C ALA A 56 3.61 8.16 -9.93
N LEU A 57 2.36 7.90 -9.54
CA LEU A 57 1.50 6.93 -10.21
C LEU A 57 1.11 7.40 -11.61
N MET A 58 0.70 8.67 -11.75
CA MET A 58 0.36 9.25 -13.05
C MET A 58 1.55 9.28 -14.00
N ILE A 59 2.73 9.68 -13.52
CA ILE A 59 3.97 9.67 -14.32
C ILE A 59 4.29 8.25 -14.79
N SER A 60 4.18 7.26 -13.89
CA SER A 60 4.48 5.88 -14.25
C SER A 60 3.48 5.29 -15.26
N LEU A 61 2.18 5.56 -15.09
CA LEU A 61 1.16 5.15 -16.05
C LEU A 61 1.35 5.83 -17.42
N LEU A 62 1.69 7.11 -17.43
CA LEU A 62 1.97 7.87 -18.66
C LEU A 62 3.19 7.29 -19.39
N ASN A 63 4.28 7.02 -18.67
CA ASN A 63 5.48 6.41 -19.25
C ASN A 63 5.20 5.01 -19.82
N LEU A 64 4.42 4.20 -19.10
CA LEU A 64 3.98 2.89 -19.59
C LEU A 64 3.13 3.00 -20.84
N PHE A 65 2.18 3.95 -20.87
CA PHE A 65 1.31 4.17 -22.01
C PHE A 65 2.09 4.64 -23.24
N ILE A 66 3.02 5.59 -23.07
CA ILE A 66 3.89 6.07 -24.16
C ILE A 66 4.72 4.90 -24.69
N SER A 67 5.37 4.13 -23.81
CA SER A 67 6.20 2.99 -24.21
C SER A 67 5.42 1.92 -24.98
N ILE A 68 4.22 1.56 -24.51
CA ILE A 68 3.36 0.62 -25.23
C ILE A 68 2.93 1.19 -26.58
N SER A 69 2.53 2.46 -26.64
CA SER A 69 2.03 3.09 -27.86
C SER A 69 3.12 3.19 -28.92
N THR A 70 4.33 3.63 -28.57
CA THR A 70 5.45 3.70 -29.51
C THR A 70 5.87 2.32 -29.99
N LEU A 71 5.93 1.32 -29.10
CA LEU A 71 6.30 -0.05 -29.46
C LEU A 71 5.25 -0.71 -30.38
N LEU A 72 3.98 -0.35 -30.23
CA LEU A 72 2.90 -0.80 -31.12
C LEU A 72 2.90 -0.09 -32.47
N ILE A 73 3.17 1.22 -32.51
CA ILE A 73 3.13 2.05 -33.72
C ILE A 73 4.36 1.78 -34.58
N GLU A 74 5.55 1.83 -34.00
CA GLU A 74 6.83 1.60 -34.69
C GLU A 74 7.23 0.12 -34.64
N SER A 75 6.44 -0.71 -35.32
CA SER A 75 6.83 -2.09 -35.53
C SER A 75 7.90 -2.18 -36.63
N MET A 76 9.18 -2.16 -36.20
CA MET A 76 10.38 -2.71 -36.87
C MET A 76 11.49 -1.78 -37.40
N ASP A 77 11.38 -0.45 -37.35
CA ASP A 77 12.43 0.45 -37.89
C ASP A 77 13.08 1.38 -36.84
N VAL A 78 12.87 1.09 -35.56
CA VAL A 78 13.46 1.87 -34.46
C VAL A 78 14.86 1.37 -34.19
N ALA A 79 15.85 2.26 -34.26
CA ALA A 79 17.23 1.99 -33.85
C ALA A 79 17.22 1.24 -32.50
N THR A 80 17.91 0.11 -32.42
CA THR A 80 17.95 -0.79 -31.25
C THR A 80 18.19 -0.09 -29.91
N ILE A 81 18.90 1.05 -29.95
CA ILE A 81 19.16 1.94 -28.81
C ILE A 81 17.87 2.57 -28.27
N LEU A 82 16.99 3.08 -29.14
CA LEU A 82 15.71 3.67 -28.76
C LEU A 82 14.74 2.60 -28.22
N ALA A 83 14.71 1.42 -28.84
CA ALA A 83 13.90 0.29 -28.34
C ALA A 83 14.35 -0.14 -26.92
N LEU A 84 15.66 -0.14 -26.66
CA LEU A 84 16.21 -0.45 -25.35
C LEU A 84 15.83 0.62 -24.31
N GLU A 85 15.92 1.91 -24.65
CA GLU A 85 15.56 3.01 -23.76
C GLU A 85 14.06 2.96 -23.38
N MET A 86 13.19 2.65 -24.34
CA MET A 86 11.75 2.50 -24.12
C MET A 86 11.40 1.28 -23.25
N LEU A 87 12.17 0.20 -23.38
CA LEU A 87 12.02 -0.98 -22.54
C LEU A 87 12.50 -0.71 -21.10
N VAL A 88 13.62 -0.03 -20.93
CA VAL A 88 14.15 0.35 -19.61
C VAL A 88 13.21 1.29 -18.88
N THR A 89 12.66 2.30 -19.57
CA THR A 89 11.71 3.26 -18.97
C THR A 89 10.40 2.59 -18.55
N SER A 90 9.87 1.67 -19.36
CA SER A 90 8.68 0.87 -19.05
C SER A 90 8.89 -0.06 -17.85
N LEU A 91 10.03 -0.77 -17.82
CA LEU A 91 10.40 -1.62 -16.69
C LEU A 91 10.55 -0.80 -15.42
N ASN A 92 11.20 0.37 -15.49
CA ASN A 92 11.38 1.23 -14.33
C ASN A 92 10.03 1.74 -13.79
N GLY A 93 9.12 2.19 -14.68
CA GLY A 93 7.76 2.58 -14.30
C GLY A 93 7.00 1.45 -13.61
N SER A 94 7.07 0.24 -14.18
CA SER A 94 6.44 -0.97 -13.63
C SER A 94 7.00 -1.34 -12.25
N ILE A 95 8.33 -1.31 -12.09
CA ILE A 95 9.00 -1.61 -10.82
C ILE A 95 8.60 -0.61 -9.75
N ILE A 96 8.53 0.69 -10.08
CA ILE A 96 8.10 1.74 -9.15
C ILE A 96 6.65 1.50 -8.71
N LEU A 97 5.73 1.23 -9.65
CA LEU A 97 4.33 0.95 -9.33
C LEU A 97 4.15 -0.31 -8.47
N LEU A 98 4.82 -1.39 -8.83
CA LEU A 98 4.79 -2.66 -8.09
C LEU A 98 5.31 -2.47 -6.67
N THR A 99 6.51 -1.89 -6.53
CA THR A 99 7.16 -1.72 -5.23
C THR A 99 6.32 -0.83 -4.32
N LEU A 100 5.82 0.28 -4.84
CA LEU A 100 5.02 1.23 -4.09
C LEU A 100 3.68 0.61 -3.66
N THR A 101 2.99 -0.09 -4.56
CA THR A 101 1.70 -0.71 -4.23
C THR A 101 1.85 -1.87 -3.26
N LEU A 102 2.87 -2.72 -3.43
CA LEU A 102 3.16 -3.83 -2.53
C LEU A 102 3.54 -3.33 -1.13
N GLN A 103 4.35 -2.28 -1.03
CA GLN A 103 4.71 -1.70 0.26
C GLN A 103 3.53 -0.99 0.93
N ALA A 104 2.74 -0.24 0.16
CA ALA A 104 1.54 0.42 0.67
C ALA A 104 0.50 -0.59 1.17
N ALA A 105 0.32 -1.72 0.49
CA ALA A 105 -0.59 -2.79 0.89
C ALA A 105 -0.17 -3.52 2.18
N LYS A 106 1.12 -3.49 2.55
CA LYS A 106 1.60 -4.09 3.81
C LYS A 106 1.13 -3.36 5.06
N ILE A 107 0.79 -2.07 4.96
CA ILE A 107 0.32 -1.27 6.11
C ILE A 107 -1.03 -1.76 6.63
N PRO A 108 -2.10 -1.85 5.81
CA PRO A 108 -3.38 -2.39 6.27
C PRO A 108 -3.26 -3.87 6.65
N ASP A 109 -2.42 -4.67 5.98
CA ASP A 109 -2.15 -6.06 6.35
C ASP A 109 -1.58 -6.15 7.79
N SER A 110 -0.55 -5.35 8.12
CA SER A 110 0.02 -5.29 9.48
C SER A 110 -0.98 -4.78 10.50
N LEU A 111 -1.77 -3.75 10.16
CA LEU A 111 -2.77 -3.20 11.08
C LEU A 111 -3.88 -4.23 11.39
N THR A 112 -4.26 -5.04 10.40
CA THR A 112 -5.23 -6.13 10.57
C THR A 112 -4.69 -7.21 11.52
N LYS A 113 -3.41 -7.54 11.44
CA LYS A 113 -2.76 -8.47 12.39
C LYS A 113 -2.73 -7.92 13.81
N ILE A 114 -2.45 -6.63 13.97
CA ILE A 114 -2.48 -5.95 15.27
C ILE A 114 -3.88 -5.99 15.88
N LYS A 115 -4.91 -5.69 15.08
CA LYS A 115 -6.32 -5.82 15.50
C LYS A 115 -6.67 -7.24 15.92
N GLY A 116 -6.30 -8.23 15.11
CA GLY A 116 -6.55 -9.64 15.43
C GLY A 116 -5.85 -10.04 16.73
N THR A 117 -4.60 -9.61 16.91
CA THR A 117 -3.86 -9.86 18.15
C THR A 117 -4.52 -9.16 19.36
N ALA A 118 -4.95 -7.91 19.22
CA ALA A 118 -5.69 -7.19 20.26
C ALA A 118 -6.99 -7.92 20.63
N GLY A 119 -7.78 -8.37 19.65
CA GLY A 119 -9.00 -9.14 19.89
C GLY A 119 -8.72 -10.47 20.62
N THR A 120 -7.67 -11.20 20.22
CA THR A 120 -7.28 -12.45 20.93
C THR A 120 -6.88 -12.21 22.38
N LEU A 121 -6.17 -11.11 22.66
CA LEU A 121 -5.82 -10.73 24.03
C LEU A 121 -7.06 -10.32 24.82
N LEU A 122 -8.00 -9.62 24.21
CA LEU A 122 -9.25 -9.21 24.84
C LEU A 122 -10.08 -10.43 25.26
N VAL A 123 -10.22 -11.42 24.38
CA VAL A 123 -10.91 -12.69 24.69
C VAL A 123 -10.19 -13.45 25.79
N LYS A 124 -8.86 -13.60 25.69
CA LYS A 124 -8.05 -14.33 26.69
C LYS A 124 -8.18 -13.73 28.09
N HIS A 125 -8.23 -12.41 28.17
CA HIS A 125 -8.23 -11.68 29.44
C HIS A 125 -9.63 -11.29 29.94
N SER A 126 -10.67 -11.40 29.10
CA SER A 126 -12.08 -11.16 29.49
C SER A 126 -12.58 -12.07 30.62
N LYS A 127 -11.98 -13.26 30.77
CA LYS A 127 -12.32 -14.23 31.84
C LYS A 127 -11.64 -13.93 33.18
N HIS A 128 -10.64 -13.04 33.19
CA HIS A 128 -9.96 -12.63 34.42
C HIS A 128 -10.65 -11.38 34.98
N ASN A 129 -11.18 -11.47 36.20
CA ASN A 129 -11.70 -10.33 36.94
C ASN A 129 -10.55 -9.40 37.36
N PHE A 130 -10.13 -8.53 36.45
CA PHE A 130 -9.13 -7.52 36.72
C PHE A 130 -9.71 -6.38 37.57
N GLN A 131 -9.47 -6.42 38.88
CA GLN A 131 -9.82 -5.33 39.80
C GLN A 131 -8.85 -4.14 39.71
N ASN A 132 -7.66 -4.33 39.12
CA ASN A 132 -6.65 -3.27 38.99
C ASN A 132 -7.03 -2.24 37.91
N ARG A 133 -6.96 -0.95 38.26
CA ARG A 133 -7.18 0.19 37.33
C ARG A 133 -6.33 0.08 36.07
N ILE A 134 -5.07 -0.33 36.20
CA ILE A 134 -4.13 -0.48 35.07
C ILE A 134 -4.69 -1.46 34.04
N ALA A 135 -5.18 -2.61 34.50
CA ALA A 135 -5.71 -3.63 33.61
C ALA A 135 -7.02 -3.20 32.92
N LYS A 136 -7.88 -2.42 33.60
CA LYS A 136 -9.07 -1.82 32.99
C LYS A 136 -8.69 -0.81 31.89
N GLU A 137 -7.72 0.07 32.16
CA GLU A 137 -7.23 1.02 31.15
C GLU A 137 -6.57 0.31 29.97
N THR A 138 -5.78 -0.74 30.21
CA THR A 138 -5.20 -1.58 29.16
C THR A 138 -6.27 -2.24 28.30
N MET A 139 -7.31 -2.84 28.91
CA MET A 139 -8.42 -3.45 28.16
C MET A 139 -9.20 -2.43 27.33
N TYR A 140 -9.43 -1.22 27.87
CA TYR A 140 -10.08 -0.14 27.13
C TYR A 140 -9.27 0.27 25.88
N LEU A 141 -7.95 0.41 26.02
CA LEU A 141 -7.09 0.73 24.89
C LEU A 141 -7.03 -0.41 23.87
N LEU A 142 -6.99 -1.67 24.31
CA LEU A 142 -7.04 -2.83 23.40
C LEU A 142 -8.35 -2.87 22.61
N ARG A 143 -9.50 -2.60 23.25
CA ARG A 143 -10.80 -2.51 22.57
C ARG A 143 -10.77 -1.41 21.51
N ARG A 144 -10.22 -0.25 21.86
CA ARG A 144 -10.08 0.87 20.91
C ARG A 144 -9.16 0.55 19.73
N ILE A 145 -8.16 -0.32 19.90
CA ILE A 145 -7.32 -0.82 18.81
C ILE A 145 -8.09 -1.78 17.92
N GLU A 146 -8.84 -2.73 18.50
CA GLU A 146 -9.71 -3.65 17.76
C GLU A 146 -10.74 -2.90 16.90
N GLU A 147 -11.39 -1.89 17.49
CA GLU A 147 -12.39 -1.03 16.85
C GLU A 147 -11.80 0.04 15.92
N SER A 148 -10.49 0.28 15.94
CA SER A 148 -9.85 1.33 15.12
C SER A 148 -10.08 1.11 13.62
N GLU A 149 -10.14 2.12 12.77
CA GLU A 149 -10.31 1.90 11.33
C GLU A 149 -9.03 1.41 10.62
N LEU A 150 -9.19 0.61 9.56
CA LEU A 150 -8.06 0.19 8.73
C LEU A 150 -7.58 1.35 7.85
N ILE A 151 -6.36 1.83 8.14
CA ILE A 151 -5.73 2.89 7.37
C ILE A 151 -5.12 2.28 6.10
N HIS A 152 -5.72 2.60 4.96
CA HIS A 152 -5.14 2.30 3.64
C HIS A 152 -4.39 3.53 3.14
N LEU A 153 -3.21 3.34 2.53
CA LEU A 153 -2.64 4.42 1.74
C LEU A 153 -3.54 4.64 0.53
N SER A 154 -3.84 5.92 0.28
CA SER A 154 -4.64 6.34 -0.85
C SER A 154 -3.98 7.55 -1.51
N ALA A 155 -3.97 7.55 -2.84
CA ALA A 155 -3.62 8.72 -3.63
C ALA A 155 -4.83 9.64 -3.69
N CYS A 156 -4.78 10.72 -2.89
CA CYS A 156 -5.78 11.78 -2.83
C CYS A 156 -7.25 11.31 -2.63
N GLY A 157 -7.47 10.13 -2.04
CA GLY A 157 -8.82 9.56 -1.88
C GLY A 157 -9.40 8.92 -3.15
N LEU A 158 -8.72 9.04 -4.29
CA LEU A 158 -9.16 8.52 -5.59
C LEU A 158 -8.77 7.05 -5.79
N ILE A 159 -7.54 6.70 -5.39
CA ILE A 159 -7.00 5.35 -5.61
C ILE A 159 -6.52 4.81 -4.27
N GLU A 160 -7.10 3.68 -3.85
CA GLU A 160 -6.61 2.93 -2.70
C GLU A 160 -5.56 1.91 -3.16
N PHE A 161 -4.38 1.93 -2.52
CA PHE A 161 -3.31 0.99 -2.84
C PHE A 161 -3.58 -0.38 -2.24
N LYS A 162 -4.44 -1.13 -2.92
CA LYS A 162 -4.75 -2.53 -2.65
C LYS A 162 -4.06 -3.42 -3.68
N LYS A 163 -3.87 -4.71 -3.36
CA LYS A 163 -3.36 -5.69 -4.33
C LYS A 163 -4.25 -5.77 -5.58
N SER A 164 -5.54 -5.53 -5.44
CA SER A 164 -6.51 -5.44 -6.55
C SER A 164 -6.22 -4.28 -7.51
N PHE A 165 -5.66 -3.17 -7.04
CA PHE A 165 -5.30 -2.02 -7.90
C PHE A 165 -4.27 -2.42 -8.96
N LEU A 166 -3.30 -3.27 -8.63
CA LEU A 166 -2.33 -3.78 -9.60
C LEU A 166 -3.00 -4.56 -10.72
N LEU A 167 -3.97 -5.43 -10.38
CA LEU A 167 -4.74 -6.16 -11.39
C LEU A 167 -5.52 -5.22 -12.30
N SER A 168 -6.16 -4.18 -11.73
CA SER A 168 -6.88 -3.18 -12.53
C SER A 168 -5.95 -2.39 -13.45
N ALA A 169 -4.77 -1.99 -12.96
CA ALA A 169 -3.78 -1.28 -13.77
C ALA A 169 -3.26 -2.14 -14.94
N VAL A 170 -2.93 -3.41 -14.68
CA VAL A 170 -2.52 -4.36 -15.72
C VAL A 170 -3.65 -4.59 -16.72
N GLY A 171 -4.88 -4.84 -16.24
CA GLY A 171 -6.05 -5.03 -17.10
C GLY A 171 -6.35 -3.80 -17.97
N GLY A 172 -6.21 -2.60 -17.42
CA GLY A 172 -6.33 -1.35 -18.16
C GLY A 172 -5.28 -1.25 -19.27
N LEU A 173 -4.00 -1.43 -18.94
CA LEU A 173 -2.91 -1.39 -19.92
C LEU A 173 -3.10 -2.44 -21.03
N SER A 174 -3.50 -3.66 -20.69
CA SER A 174 -3.79 -4.70 -21.68
C SER A 174 -4.97 -4.34 -22.58
N THR A 175 -6.05 -3.77 -22.02
CA THR A 175 -7.24 -3.37 -22.79
C THR A 175 -6.90 -2.25 -23.76
N TYR A 176 -6.22 -1.20 -23.28
CA TYR A 176 -5.80 -0.09 -24.14
C TYR A 176 -4.76 -0.52 -25.18
N GLY A 177 -3.82 -1.39 -24.82
CA GLY A 177 -2.87 -1.96 -25.78
C GLY A 177 -3.56 -2.77 -26.88
N LEU A 178 -4.53 -3.62 -26.52
CA LEU A 178 -5.35 -4.36 -27.50
C LEU A 178 -6.17 -3.42 -28.39
N LEU A 179 -6.70 -2.34 -27.82
CA LEU A 179 -7.45 -1.33 -28.57
C LEU A 179 -6.58 -0.67 -29.66
N VAL A 180 -5.37 -0.25 -29.30
CA VAL A 180 -4.41 0.35 -30.24
C VAL A 180 -3.98 -0.65 -31.32
N LEU A 181 -3.77 -1.92 -30.96
CA LEU A 181 -3.50 -2.98 -31.94
C LEU A 181 -4.64 -3.15 -32.94
N ASN A 182 -5.89 -3.13 -32.45
CA ASN A 182 -7.07 -3.24 -33.31
C ASN A 182 -7.21 -2.05 -34.25
N PHE A 183 -7.01 -0.82 -33.75
CA PHE A 183 -7.03 0.39 -34.60
C PHE A 183 -5.97 0.35 -35.70
N LYS A 184 -4.73 -0.04 -35.37
CA LYS A 184 -3.67 -0.20 -36.37
C LYS A 184 -4.01 -1.28 -37.42
N ARG A 185 -4.71 -2.34 -37.02
CA ARG A 185 -5.13 -3.42 -37.94
C ARG A 185 -6.23 -2.99 -38.90
N THR A 186 -7.09 -2.05 -38.51
CA THR A 186 -8.12 -1.47 -39.39
C THR A 186 -7.54 -0.50 -40.42
N ASP A 187 -6.53 0.29 -40.08
CA ASP A 187 -5.89 1.23 -41.04
C ASP A 187 -5.12 0.50 -42.15
N ILE A 188 -4.61 -0.71 -41.91
CA ILE A 188 -3.93 -1.53 -42.93
C ILE A 188 -4.91 -2.20 -43.90
N LYS A 189 -6.23 -2.13 -43.63
CA LYS A 189 -7.28 -2.83 -44.39
C LYS A 189 -8.09 -1.95 -45.32
N GLU A 190 -7.80 -0.66 -45.45
CA GLU A 190 -8.42 0.18 -46.49
C GLU A 190 -7.64 0.05 -47.81
N PRO A 191 -8.25 -0.50 -48.89
CA PRO A 191 -7.68 -0.56 -50.24
C PRO A 191 -7.79 0.76 -51.01
#